data_AF-A0A524IG13-F1
#
_entry.id   AF-A0A524IG13-F1
#
_cell.length_a   1.000
_cell.length_b   1.000
_cell.length_c   1.000
_cell.angle_alpha   90.00
_cell.angle_beta   90.00
_cell.angle_gamma   90.00
#
_symmetry.space_group_name_H-M   'P 1'
#
loop_
_entity.id
_entity.type
_entity.pdbx_description
1 polymer ?
#
loop_
_entity_poly.entity_id
_entity_poly.type
_entity_poly.pdbx_seq_one_letter_code
_entity_poly.pdbx_strand_id
1 'polypeptide(L)'
;MKKTFKNFPFDPGRWPFFYGWMILGLGTLGMLMSVPGQTVGVSVFTDYLITELNIPGNLLSLAYLAGTVLSALLLTRAGRFYDRYGARIMGVIVSFALGCVLVYFSFSDVISLALQRMFPFIKGVASPFIVMSIGFFLLRFTGQGSLTMVSRNAVMEWFEKRRGFANGILGVAVSFGFSYAPFVLNALIQAGGWRWAWRFLALLVGAGFTFLVLLFFRDKPENHNLVPDGNKFTGVKRINPETVAVKEFTLQEARRTLTFWIFTLSLCAASFLTTAFT
;
A
#
# COMPACT_ATOMS: atom_id res chain seq x y z
N MET A 1 -7.97 -13.84 -21.26
CA MET A 1 -7.64 -12.39 -21.28
C MET A 1 -6.16 -12.04 -21.02
N LYS A 2 -5.24 -12.97 -20.69
CA LYS A 2 -3.83 -12.66 -20.31
C LYS A 2 -2.88 -12.19 -21.44
N LYS A 3 -3.25 -12.26 -22.73
CA LYS A 3 -2.29 -12.02 -23.84
C LYS A 3 -2.24 -10.58 -24.36
N THR A 4 -3.28 -9.78 -24.19
CA THR A 4 -3.46 -8.56 -25.00
C THR A 4 -2.70 -7.31 -24.51
N PHE A 5 -2.18 -7.31 -23.27
CA PHE A 5 -1.44 -6.16 -22.70
C PHE A 5 0.00 -6.47 -22.27
N LYS A 6 0.55 -7.62 -22.69
CA LYS A 6 1.88 -8.08 -22.27
C LYS A 6 2.97 -7.03 -22.56
N ASN A 7 3.02 -6.47 -23.78
CA ASN A 7 4.10 -5.57 -24.19
C ASN A 7 3.65 -4.12 -24.43
N PHE A 8 2.46 -3.74 -23.98
CA PHE A 8 1.96 -2.37 -24.12
C PHE A 8 2.25 -1.56 -22.85
N PRO A 9 2.75 -0.31 -22.92
CA PRO A 9 3.12 0.47 -24.12
C PRO A 9 4.48 0.13 -24.75
N PHE A 10 5.38 -0.55 -24.02
CA PHE A 10 6.68 -0.98 -24.56
C PHE A 10 7.13 -2.32 -23.95
N ASP A 11 8.02 -3.00 -24.68
CA ASP A 11 8.63 -4.28 -24.30
C ASP A 11 9.78 -4.05 -23.29
N PRO A 12 9.69 -4.58 -22.05
CA PRO A 12 10.74 -4.45 -21.04
C PRO A 12 12.09 -5.03 -21.48
N GLY A 13 12.10 -5.97 -22.42
CA GLY A 13 13.33 -6.61 -22.91
C GLY A 13 14.17 -5.72 -23.84
N ARG A 14 13.60 -4.62 -24.36
CA ARG A 14 14.33 -3.64 -25.18
C ARG A 14 14.97 -2.53 -24.35
N TRP A 15 14.79 -2.56 -23.04
CA TRP A 15 15.34 -1.54 -22.15
C TRP A 15 16.87 -1.71 -22.00
N PRO A 16 17.67 -0.63 -21.98
CA PRO A 16 19.14 -0.71 -22.02
C PRO A 16 19.78 -1.34 -20.77
N PHE A 17 19.01 -1.48 -19.68
CA PHE A 17 19.45 -2.10 -18.44
C PHE A 17 18.38 -3.06 -17.90
N PHE A 18 18.76 -3.90 -16.94
CA PHE A 18 17.85 -4.85 -16.31
C PHE A 18 16.62 -4.13 -15.71
N TYR A 19 15.45 -4.39 -16.29
CA TYR A 19 14.20 -3.69 -15.98
C TYR A 19 13.75 -3.84 -14.53
N GLY A 20 14.23 -4.85 -13.80
CA GLY A 20 13.96 -4.99 -12.37
C GLY A 20 14.43 -3.79 -11.53
N TRP A 21 15.46 -3.04 -11.97
CA TRP A 21 15.86 -1.79 -11.31
C TRP A 21 14.84 -0.67 -11.48
N MET A 22 14.16 -0.61 -12.63
CA MET A 22 13.04 0.32 -12.84
C MET A 22 11.87 -0.07 -11.93
N ILE A 23 11.54 -1.35 -11.85
CA ILE A 23 10.49 -1.86 -10.94
C ILE A 23 10.86 -1.60 -9.47
N LEU A 24 12.14 -1.72 -9.08
CA LEU A 24 12.61 -1.34 -7.75
C LEU A 24 12.29 0.12 -7.45
N GLY A 25 12.70 1.04 -8.32
CA GLY A 25 12.43 2.48 -8.14
C GLY A 25 10.93 2.80 -8.06
N LEU A 26 10.13 2.22 -8.95
CA LEU A 26 8.69 2.42 -8.99
C LEU A 26 7.95 1.76 -7.83
N GLY A 27 8.41 0.59 -7.37
CA GLY A 27 7.89 -0.08 -6.19
C GLY A 27 8.21 0.71 -4.92
N THR A 28 9.44 1.21 -4.79
CA THR A 28 9.80 2.14 -3.72
C THR A 28 8.93 3.39 -3.76
N LEU A 29 8.76 4.01 -4.93
CA LEU A 29 7.87 5.16 -5.10
C LEU A 29 6.44 4.82 -4.70
N GLY A 30 5.91 3.66 -5.09
CA GLY A 30 4.57 3.21 -4.71
C GLY A 30 4.39 3.03 -3.20
N MET A 31 5.42 2.54 -2.50
CA MET A 31 5.41 2.50 -1.04
C MET A 31 5.43 3.92 -0.44
N LEU A 32 6.19 4.86 -1.00
CA LEU A 32 6.15 6.27 -0.58
C LEU A 32 4.79 6.92 -0.87
N MET A 33 4.16 6.61 -2.00
CA MET A 33 2.82 7.10 -2.34
C MET A 33 1.73 6.53 -1.43
N SER A 34 2.02 5.46 -0.67
CA SER A 34 1.10 4.92 0.34
C SER A 34 1.05 5.74 1.65
N VAL A 35 1.98 6.69 1.83
CA VAL A 35 2.13 7.54 3.04
C VAL A 35 0.79 8.08 3.58
N PRO A 36 -0.12 8.64 2.75
CA PRO A 36 -1.38 9.17 3.27
C PRO A 36 -2.25 8.12 3.99
N GLY A 37 -2.06 6.83 3.70
CA GLY A 37 -2.73 5.73 4.40
C GLY A 37 -1.90 5.05 5.48
N GLN A 38 -0.69 5.55 5.76
CA GLN A 38 0.15 5.15 6.89
C GLN A 38 -0.14 6.03 8.11
N THR A 39 0.14 5.52 9.31
CA THR A 39 -0.05 6.28 10.56
C THR A 39 0.64 7.65 10.53
N VAL A 40 1.90 7.70 10.04
CA VAL A 40 2.69 8.94 9.94
C VAL A 40 2.09 9.99 8.99
N GLY A 41 1.34 9.56 7.97
CA GLY A 41 0.69 10.49 7.05
C GLY A 41 -0.63 11.00 7.60
N VAL A 42 -1.43 10.10 8.19
CA VAL A 42 -2.72 10.43 8.79
C VAL A 42 -2.57 11.40 9.96
N SER A 43 -1.53 11.22 10.80
CA SER A 43 -1.32 12.02 12.01
C SER A 43 -1.22 13.52 11.74
N VAL A 44 -0.68 13.93 10.59
CA VAL A 44 -0.56 15.34 10.19
C VAL A 44 -1.93 16.00 9.97
N PHE A 45 -2.95 15.21 9.63
CA PHE A 45 -4.31 15.70 9.37
C PHE A 45 -5.24 15.55 10.59
N THR A 46 -4.82 14.83 11.63
CA THR A 46 -5.65 14.47 12.79
C THR A 46 -6.30 15.68 13.44
N ASP A 47 -5.52 16.73 13.74
CA ASP A 47 -6.05 17.90 14.45
C ASP A 47 -7.11 18.63 13.60
N TYR A 48 -6.89 18.74 12.29
CA TYR A 48 -7.87 19.33 11.37
C TYR A 48 -9.17 18.52 11.33
N LEU A 49 -9.08 17.19 11.33
CA LEU A 49 -10.25 16.32 11.34
C LEU A 49 -11.03 16.43 12.66
N ILE A 50 -10.33 16.50 13.81
CA ILE A 50 -10.93 16.71 15.13
C ILE A 50 -11.70 18.04 15.17
N THR A 51 -11.04 19.13 14.77
CA THR A 51 -11.62 20.48 14.84
C THR A 51 -12.77 20.68 13.86
N GLU A 52 -12.63 20.26 12.60
CA GLU A 52 -13.65 20.50 11.56
C GLU A 52 -14.87 19.60 11.70
N LEU A 53 -14.69 18.37 12.19
CA LEU A 53 -15.82 17.45 12.47
C LEU A 53 -16.40 17.63 13.87
N ASN A 54 -15.77 18.48 14.70
CA ASN A 54 -16.13 18.72 16.10
C ASN A 54 -16.34 17.42 16.89
N ILE A 55 -15.39 16.47 16.74
CA ILE A 55 -15.41 15.17 17.42
C ILE A 55 -14.27 15.07 18.43
N PRO A 56 -14.46 14.39 19.56
CA PRO A 56 -13.37 14.21 20.51
C PRO A 56 -12.31 13.25 19.93
N GLY A 57 -11.04 13.51 20.26
CA GLY A 57 -9.91 12.76 19.69
C GLY A 57 -9.96 11.26 19.95
N ASN A 58 -10.51 10.82 21.10
CA ASN A 58 -10.70 9.41 21.40
C ASN A 58 -11.64 8.70 20.41
N LEU A 59 -12.65 9.41 19.89
CA LEU A 59 -13.61 8.87 18.94
C LEU A 59 -13.00 8.76 17.54
N LEU A 60 -12.17 9.73 17.15
CA LEU A 60 -11.39 9.65 15.93
C LEU A 60 -10.40 8.46 16.00
N SER A 61 -9.70 8.29 17.12
CA SER A 61 -8.82 7.14 17.35
C SER A 61 -9.57 5.81 17.30
N LEU A 62 -10.79 5.75 17.84
CA LEU A 62 -11.64 4.56 17.76
C LEU A 62 -12.08 4.27 16.31
N ALA A 63 -12.41 5.30 15.53
CA ALA A 63 -12.73 5.16 14.11
C ALA A 63 -11.52 4.64 13.32
N TYR A 64 -10.32 5.15 13.63
CA TYR A 64 -9.07 4.68 13.03
C TYR A 64 -8.78 3.22 13.40
N LEU A 65 -8.99 2.82 14.65
CA LEU A 65 -8.86 1.43 15.12
C LEU A 65 -9.83 0.51 14.37
N ALA A 66 -11.12 0.87 14.36
CA ALA A 66 -12.15 0.10 13.68
C ALA A 66 -11.83 -0.08 12.19
N GLY A 67 -11.46 1.01 11.52
CA GLY A 67 -11.06 0.98 10.12
C GLY A 67 -9.83 0.11 9.86
N THR A 68 -8.83 0.21 10.74
CA THR A 68 -7.59 -0.58 10.64
C THR A 68 -7.88 -2.08 10.78
N VAL A 69 -8.65 -2.49 11.79
CA VAL A 69 -9.00 -3.90 12.01
C VAL A 69 -9.79 -4.45 10.82
N LEU A 70 -10.81 -3.72 10.35
CA LEU A 70 -11.60 -4.12 9.18
C LEU A 70 -10.72 -4.24 7.92
N SER A 71 -9.77 -3.32 7.73
CA SER A 71 -8.83 -3.36 6.61
C SER A 71 -7.93 -4.60 6.65
N ALA A 72 -7.42 -4.95 7.84
CA ALA A 72 -6.55 -6.11 8.03
C ALA A 72 -7.28 -7.44 7.74
N LEU A 73 -8.54 -7.57 8.18
CA LEU A 73 -9.37 -8.75 7.90
C LEU A 73 -9.61 -8.96 6.39
N LEU A 74 -9.73 -7.87 5.64
CA LEU A 74 -9.97 -7.91 4.19
C LEU A 74 -8.69 -7.97 3.36
N LEU A 75 -7.53 -7.63 3.92
CA LEU A 75 -6.25 -7.60 3.21
C LEU A 75 -5.86 -8.96 2.61
N THR A 76 -6.21 -10.05 3.29
CA THR A 76 -5.97 -11.42 2.76
C THR A 76 -6.66 -11.65 1.42
N ARG A 77 -7.85 -11.05 1.20
CA ARG A 77 -8.55 -11.13 -0.09
C ARG A 77 -7.83 -10.31 -1.16
N ALA A 78 -7.31 -9.13 -0.81
CA ALA A 78 -6.51 -8.31 -1.72
C ALA A 78 -5.26 -9.06 -2.21
N GLY A 79 -4.60 -9.83 -1.34
CA GLY A 79 -3.48 -10.71 -1.72
C GLY A 79 -3.86 -11.73 -2.79
N ARG A 80 -5.00 -12.43 -2.62
CA ARG A 80 -5.48 -13.38 -3.65
C ARG A 80 -5.81 -12.69 -4.98
N PHE A 81 -6.34 -11.46 -4.91
CA PHE A 81 -6.59 -10.68 -6.12
C PHE A 81 -5.30 -10.25 -6.81
N TYR A 82 -4.27 -9.87 -6.05
CA TYR A 82 -2.93 -9.61 -6.58
C TYR A 82 -2.38 -10.83 -7.31
N ASP A 83 -2.43 -12.02 -6.68
CA ASP A 83 -1.92 -13.26 -7.30
C ASP A 83 -2.64 -13.60 -8.61
N ARG A 84 -3.93 -13.24 -8.72
CA ARG A 84 -4.76 -13.52 -9.90
C ARG A 84 -4.58 -12.51 -11.03
N TYR A 85 -4.54 -11.22 -10.70
CA TYR A 85 -4.57 -10.11 -11.67
C TYR A 85 -3.20 -9.49 -11.95
N GLY A 86 -2.19 -9.80 -11.14
CA GLY A 86 -0.83 -9.27 -11.28
C GLY A 86 -0.63 -7.91 -10.64
N ALA A 87 0.63 -7.50 -10.60
CA ALA A 87 1.08 -6.23 -10.02
C ALA A 87 0.54 -5.02 -10.77
N ARG A 88 0.49 -5.07 -12.11
CA ARG A 88 0.11 -3.89 -12.91
C ARG A 88 -1.35 -3.52 -12.69
N ILE A 89 -2.28 -4.46 -12.90
CA ILE A 89 -3.72 -4.19 -12.79
C ILE A 89 -4.06 -3.82 -11.34
N MET A 90 -3.55 -4.58 -10.38
CA MET A 90 -3.82 -4.31 -8.97
C MET A 90 -3.26 -2.95 -8.56
N GLY A 91 -2.04 -2.61 -9.00
CA GLY A 91 -1.39 -1.32 -8.73
C GLY A 91 -2.23 -0.14 -9.20
N VAL A 92 -2.80 -0.22 -10.41
CA VAL A 92 -3.68 0.83 -10.96
C VAL A 92 -4.96 0.96 -10.15
N ILE A 93 -5.61 -0.16 -9.84
CA ILE A 93 -6.86 -0.16 -9.08
C ILE A 93 -6.64 0.46 -7.70
N VAL A 94 -5.59 0.04 -6.98
CA VAL A 94 -5.36 0.48 -5.60
C VAL A 94 -4.86 1.92 -5.51
N SER A 95 -4.03 2.38 -6.46
CA SER A 95 -3.55 3.77 -6.50
C SER A 95 -4.68 4.73 -6.86
N PHE A 96 -5.50 4.37 -7.86
CA PHE A 96 -6.71 5.14 -8.19
C PHE A 96 -7.71 5.16 -7.04
N ALA A 97 -7.98 4.01 -6.43
CA ALA A 97 -8.87 3.91 -5.29
C ALA A 97 -8.36 4.74 -4.10
N LEU A 98 -7.06 4.72 -3.82
CA LEU A 98 -6.46 5.58 -2.80
C LEU A 98 -6.72 7.06 -3.14
N GLY A 99 -6.48 7.49 -4.38
CA GLY A 99 -6.83 8.83 -4.85
C GLY A 99 -8.28 9.23 -4.57
N CYS A 100 -9.24 8.36 -4.89
CA CYS A 100 -10.66 8.59 -4.59
C CYS A 100 -10.92 8.72 -3.08
N VAL A 101 -10.25 7.94 -2.25
CA VAL A 101 -10.35 8.03 -0.79
C VAL A 101 -9.76 9.37 -0.30
N LEU A 102 -8.66 9.84 -0.88
CA LEU A 102 -8.10 11.14 -0.54
C LEU A 102 -9.07 12.29 -0.89
N VAL A 103 -9.78 12.19 -2.02
CA VAL A 103 -10.89 13.11 -2.33
C VAL A 103 -11.99 13.02 -1.28
N TYR A 104 -12.38 11.81 -0.87
CA TYR A 104 -13.39 11.60 0.18
C TYR A 104 -13.02 12.33 1.49
N PHE A 105 -11.76 12.24 1.94
CA PHE A 105 -11.30 12.95 3.13
C PHE A 105 -11.33 14.48 2.95
N SER A 106 -11.09 14.99 1.75
CA SER A 106 -11.22 16.44 1.49
C SER A 106 -12.64 16.98 1.70
N PHE A 107 -13.66 16.13 1.70
CA PHE A 107 -15.07 16.50 1.85
C PHE A 107 -15.73 15.81 3.05
N SER A 108 -14.95 15.27 3.99
CA SER A 108 -15.47 14.46 5.11
C SER A 108 -16.45 15.22 6.01
N ASP A 109 -16.24 16.52 6.18
CA ASP A 109 -17.11 17.45 6.90
C ASP A 109 -18.46 17.61 6.19
N VAL A 110 -18.44 17.87 4.88
CA VAL A 110 -19.64 18.03 4.06
C VAL A 110 -20.43 16.73 4.00
N ILE A 111 -19.75 15.59 3.86
CA ILE A 111 -20.38 14.26 3.84
C ILE A 111 -21.03 13.95 5.18
N SER A 112 -20.37 14.31 6.29
CA SER A 112 -20.91 14.11 7.65
C SER A 112 -22.18 14.95 7.87
N LEU A 113 -22.20 16.20 7.41
CA LEU A 113 -23.38 17.07 7.45
C LEU A 113 -24.51 16.56 6.54
N ALA A 114 -24.18 16.11 5.33
CA ALA A 114 -25.15 15.53 4.40
C ALA A 114 -25.80 14.26 4.98
N LEU A 115 -25.01 13.40 5.62
CA LEU A 115 -25.50 12.18 6.26
C LEU A 115 -26.46 12.50 7.42
N GLN A 116 -26.14 13.50 8.25
CA GLN A 116 -27.05 13.97 9.31
C GLN A 116 -28.38 14.49 8.74
N ARG A 117 -28.35 15.18 7.60
CA ARG A 117 -29.56 15.68 6.93
C ARG A 117 -30.40 14.55 6.33
N MET A 118 -29.77 13.55 5.72
CA MET A 118 -30.48 12.41 5.12
C MET A 118 -31.06 11.45 6.16
N PHE A 119 -30.38 11.29 7.30
CA PHE A 119 -30.77 10.36 8.35
C PHE A 119 -30.89 11.08 9.70
N PRO A 120 -32.03 11.73 9.98
CA PRO A 120 -32.23 12.53 11.21
C PRO A 120 -32.13 11.73 12.51
N PHE A 121 -32.16 10.39 12.43
CA PHE A 121 -31.94 9.49 13.56
C PHE A 121 -30.47 9.37 13.96
N ILE A 122 -29.53 9.68 13.05
CA ILE A 122 -28.09 9.70 13.34
C ILE A 122 -27.72 11.08 13.87
N LYS A 123 -27.88 11.29 15.18
CA LYS A 123 -27.64 12.58 15.83
C LYS A 123 -26.20 12.74 16.32
N GLY A 124 -25.74 14.00 16.31
CA GLY A 124 -24.48 14.41 16.92
C GLY A 124 -23.26 13.71 16.33
N VAL A 125 -22.44 13.14 17.21
CA VAL A 125 -21.10 12.63 16.92
C VAL A 125 -21.10 11.29 16.16
N ALA A 126 -22.25 10.63 16.04
CA ALA A 126 -22.37 9.33 15.36
C ALA A 126 -22.14 9.43 13.85
N SER A 127 -22.60 10.51 13.21
CA SER A 127 -22.39 10.72 11.76
C SER A 127 -20.91 10.85 11.40
N PRO A 128 -20.14 11.80 11.98
CA PRO A 128 -18.71 11.90 11.70
C PRO A 128 -17.95 10.63 12.10
N PHE A 129 -18.35 9.93 13.17
CA PHE A 129 -17.74 8.64 13.51
C PHE A 129 -17.89 7.58 12.39
N ILE A 130 -19.09 7.45 11.80
CA ILE A 130 -19.34 6.49 10.71
C ILE A 130 -18.53 6.88 9.47
N VAL A 131 -18.57 8.16 9.09
CA VAL A 131 -17.81 8.70 7.96
C VAL A 131 -16.33 8.45 8.14
N MET A 132 -15.77 8.77 9.31
CA MET A 132 -14.35 8.55 9.59
C MET A 132 -13.99 7.06 9.67
N SER A 133 -14.87 6.21 10.20
CA SER A 133 -14.61 4.76 10.25
C SER A 133 -14.53 4.15 8.85
N ILE A 134 -15.45 4.54 7.95
CA ILE A 134 -15.44 4.11 6.54
C ILE A 134 -14.23 4.70 5.82
N GLY A 135 -13.96 6.00 6.02
CA GLY A 135 -12.81 6.69 5.46
C GLY A 135 -11.51 6.01 5.85
N PHE A 136 -11.26 5.81 7.14
CA PHE A 136 -10.04 5.15 7.62
C PHE A 136 -9.96 3.70 7.18
N PHE A 137 -11.07 2.95 7.17
CA PHE A 137 -11.08 1.61 6.59
C PHE A 137 -10.55 1.61 5.15
N LEU A 138 -11.11 2.45 4.28
CA LEU A 138 -10.72 2.51 2.87
C LEU A 138 -9.29 3.03 2.71
N LEU A 139 -8.91 4.04 3.48
CA LEU A 139 -7.59 4.67 3.44
C LEU A 139 -6.49 3.69 3.85
N ARG A 140 -6.73 2.95 4.95
CA ARG A 140 -5.80 1.92 5.46
C ARG A 140 -5.75 0.72 4.53
N PHE A 141 -6.88 0.29 3.98
CA PHE A 141 -6.95 -0.83 3.05
C PHE A 141 -6.22 -0.55 1.73
N THR A 142 -6.42 0.64 1.15
CA THR A 142 -5.83 1.02 -0.14
C THR A 142 -4.37 1.47 0.00
N GLY A 143 -4.04 2.31 0.98
CA GLY A 143 -2.69 2.81 1.25
C GLY A 143 -1.80 1.79 1.95
N GLN A 144 -1.90 1.69 3.28
CA GLN A 144 -1.00 0.82 4.05
C GLN A 144 -1.10 -0.65 3.64
N GLY A 145 -2.31 -1.17 3.43
CA GLY A 145 -2.51 -2.57 3.08
C GLY A 145 -2.09 -2.88 1.65
N SER A 146 -2.94 -2.49 0.70
CA SER A 146 -2.87 -3.02 -0.66
C SER A 146 -1.75 -2.41 -1.49
N LEU A 147 -1.59 -1.08 -1.52
CA LEU A 147 -0.57 -0.42 -2.34
C LEU A 147 0.85 -0.78 -1.89
N THR A 148 1.09 -0.83 -0.58
CA THR A 148 2.37 -1.27 -0.01
C THR A 148 2.70 -2.71 -0.40
N MET A 149 1.72 -3.62 -0.25
CA MET A 149 1.86 -5.03 -0.62
C MET A 149 2.14 -5.19 -2.12
N VAL A 150 1.33 -4.56 -2.98
CA VAL A 150 1.48 -4.61 -4.44
C VAL A 150 2.86 -4.13 -4.86
N SER A 151 3.28 -2.98 -4.34
CA SER A 151 4.55 -2.35 -4.71
C SER A 151 5.74 -3.19 -4.27
N ARG A 152 5.72 -3.72 -3.04
CA ARG A 152 6.79 -4.58 -2.55
C ARG A 152 6.84 -5.92 -3.29
N ASN A 153 5.69 -6.56 -3.48
CA ASN A 153 5.63 -7.85 -4.16
C ASN A 153 6.06 -7.74 -5.63
N ALA A 154 5.69 -6.65 -6.31
CA ALA A 154 6.14 -6.38 -7.68
C ALA A 154 7.67 -6.36 -7.76
N VAL A 155 8.35 -5.72 -6.80
CA VAL A 155 9.82 -5.75 -6.73
C VAL A 155 10.33 -7.18 -6.49
N MET A 156 9.76 -7.90 -5.53
CA MET A 156 10.23 -9.24 -5.16
C MET A 156 10.03 -10.30 -6.25
N GLU A 157 9.14 -10.08 -7.22
CA GLU A 157 9.02 -10.94 -8.41
C GLU A 157 10.18 -10.78 -9.39
N TRP A 158 10.85 -9.63 -9.41
CA TRP A 158 11.94 -9.34 -10.35
C TRP A 158 13.34 -9.73 -9.83
N PHE A 159 13.49 -9.97 -8.53
CA PHE A 159 14.75 -10.38 -7.90
C PHE A 159 14.58 -11.74 -7.24
N GLU A 160 15.51 -12.67 -7.44
CA GLU A 160 15.54 -13.99 -6.79
C GLU A 160 16.79 -14.12 -5.91
N LYS A 161 17.98 -14.06 -6.52
CA LYS A 161 19.28 -14.11 -5.83
C LYS A 161 19.57 -12.81 -5.08
N ARG A 162 19.14 -11.66 -5.61
CA ARG A 162 19.40 -10.35 -5.00
C ARG A 162 18.24 -9.80 -4.17
N ARG A 163 17.30 -10.66 -3.74
CA ARG A 163 16.13 -10.26 -2.92
C ARG A 163 16.52 -9.46 -1.68
N GLY A 164 17.54 -9.92 -0.93
CA GLY A 164 18.01 -9.23 0.27
C GLY A 164 18.52 -7.82 -0.02
N PHE A 165 19.31 -7.66 -1.08
CA PHE A 165 19.84 -6.36 -1.51
C PHE A 165 18.75 -5.41 -1.98
N ALA A 166 17.84 -5.88 -2.84
CA ALA A 166 16.70 -5.10 -3.32
C ALA A 166 15.78 -4.66 -2.17
N ASN A 167 15.50 -5.58 -1.22
CA ASN A 167 14.72 -5.27 -0.02
C ASN A 167 15.45 -4.31 0.92
N GLY A 168 16.79 -4.35 0.98
CA GLY A 168 17.62 -3.41 1.72
C GLY A 168 17.52 -1.98 1.17
N ILE A 169 17.69 -1.80 -0.15
CA ILE A 169 17.52 -0.49 -0.80
C ILE A 169 16.11 0.04 -0.58
N LEU A 170 15.11 -0.80 -0.81
CA LEU A 170 13.71 -0.46 -0.61
C LEU A 170 13.44 -0.05 0.84
N GLY A 171 13.99 -0.79 1.82
CA GLY A 171 13.87 -0.47 3.23
C GLY A 171 14.46 0.89 3.58
N VAL A 172 15.70 1.18 3.17
CA VAL A 172 16.36 2.47 3.41
C VAL A 172 15.54 3.62 2.83
N ALA A 173 15.12 3.51 1.57
CA ALA A 173 14.37 4.58 0.91
C ALA A 173 12.99 4.81 1.57
N VAL A 174 12.29 3.75 1.96
CA VAL A 174 11.01 3.85 2.67
C VAL A 174 11.19 4.45 4.05
N SER A 175 12.22 4.05 4.81
CA SER A 175 12.50 4.64 6.13
C SER A 175 12.74 6.14 6.04
N PHE A 176 13.64 6.59 5.15
CA PHE A 176 13.89 8.01 4.95
C PHE A 176 12.63 8.76 4.48
N GLY A 177 11.91 8.20 3.50
CA GLY A 177 10.72 8.84 2.97
C GLY A 177 9.57 8.94 3.98
N PHE A 178 9.36 7.92 4.82
CA PHE A 178 8.33 7.95 5.85
C PHE A 178 8.71 8.87 7.01
N SER A 179 9.99 8.94 7.38
CA SER A 179 10.46 9.91 8.39
C SER A 179 10.34 11.35 7.91
N TYR A 180 10.56 11.61 6.62
CA TYR A 180 10.47 12.96 6.04
C TYR A 180 9.05 13.36 5.62
N ALA A 181 8.14 12.38 5.44
CA ALA A 181 6.79 12.60 4.98
C ALA A 181 5.98 13.64 5.79
N PRO A 182 5.97 13.64 7.14
CA PRO A 182 5.21 14.62 7.90
C PRO A 182 5.59 16.07 7.60
N PHE A 183 6.89 16.32 7.37
CA PHE A 183 7.39 17.64 7.01
C PHE A 183 6.83 18.10 5.65
N VAL A 184 6.86 17.22 4.64
CA VAL A 184 6.33 17.51 3.29
C VAL A 184 4.83 17.74 3.34
N LEU A 185 4.09 16.87 4.06
CA LEU A 185 2.64 17.00 4.20
C LEU A 185 2.25 18.29 4.92
N ASN A 186 2.95 18.65 5.99
CA ASN A 186 2.71 19.90 6.70
C ASN A 186 2.99 21.12 5.80
N ALA A 187 4.05 21.09 4.99
CA ALA A 187 4.33 22.16 4.03
C ALA A 187 3.19 22.32 2.99
N LEU A 188 2.61 21.22 2.50
CA LEU A 188 1.44 21.26 1.62
C LEU A 188 0.21 21.87 2.31
N ILE A 189 -0.01 21.53 3.58
CA ILE A 189 -1.11 22.08 4.37
C ILE A 189 -0.89 23.58 4.61
N GLN A 190 0.33 24.02 4.91
CA GLN A 190 0.62 25.45 5.09
C GLN A 190 0.45 26.25 3.78
N ALA A 191 0.69 25.63 2.63
CA ALA A 191 0.56 26.28 1.33
C ALA A 191 -0.89 26.51 0.88
N GLY A 192 -1.80 25.55 1.13
CA GLY A 192 -3.16 25.60 0.59
C GLY A 192 -4.28 25.17 1.55
N GLY A 193 -3.94 24.84 2.79
CA GLY A 193 -4.84 24.26 3.77
C GLY A 193 -5.01 22.74 3.61
N TRP A 194 -5.64 22.12 4.61
CA TRP A 194 -5.79 20.66 4.69
C TRP A 194 -6.66 20.07 3.56
N ARG A 195 -7.74 20.76 3.16
CA ARG A 195 -8.60 20.34 2.03
C ARG A 195 -7.84 20.35 0.71
N TRP A 196 -7.06 21.40 0.46
CA TRP A 196 -6.24 21.48 -0.74
C TRP A 196 -5.16 20.41 -0.75
N ALA A 197 -4.49 20.17 0.39
CA ALA A 197 -3.47 19.13 0.50
C ALA A 197 -4.03 17.74 0.18
N TRP A 198 -5.22 17.38 0.67
CA TRP A 198 -5.88 16.12 0.30
C TRP A 198 -6.16 16.02 -1.20
N ARG A 199 -6.68 17.08 -1.82
CA ARG A 199 -6.96 17.09 -3.27
C ARG A 199 -5.68 17.02 -4.11
N PHE A 200 -4.64 17.70 -3.67
CA PHE A 200 -3.33 17.65 -4.32
C PHE A 200 -2.74 16.23 -4.25
N LEU A 201 -2.76 15.60 -3.07
CA LEU A 201 -2.35 14.21 -2.90
C LEU A 201 -3.24 13.25 -3.70
N ALA A 202 -4.55 13.51 -3.79
CA ALA A 202 -5.47 12.73 -4.61
C ALA A 202 -5.11 12.79 -6.09
N LEU A 203 -4.73 13.96 -6.60
CA LEU A 203 -4.27 14.12 -7.98
C LEU A 203 -2.91 13.42 -8.18
N LEU A 204 -1.98 13.65 -7.28
CA LEU A 204 -0.62 13.10 -7.35
C LEU A 204 -0.63 11.58 -7.31
N VAL A 205 -1.32 10.97 -6.35
CA VAL A 205 -1.40 9.51 -6.17
C VAL A 205 -2.42 8.90 -7.13
N GLY A 206 -3.64 9.46 -7.17
CA GLY A 206 -4.76 8.90 -7.91
C GLY A 206 -4.68 9.05 -9.42
N ALA A 207 -4.06 10.12 -9.93
CA ALA A 207 -3.84 10.30 -11.36
C ALA A 207 -2.36 10.11 -11.73
N GLY A 208 -1.45 10.83 -11.06
CA GLY A 208 -0.02 10.82 -11.39
C GLY A 208 0.61 9.44 -11.21
N PHE A 209 0.55 8.89 -10.01
CA PHE A 209 1.14 7.58 -9.73
C PHE A 209 0.39 6.46 -10.46
N THR A 210 -0.95 6.50 -10.51
CA THR A 210 -1.74 5.56 -11.33
C THR A 210 -1.29 5.53 -12.78
N PHE A 211 -1.02 6.69 -13.38
CA PHE A 211 -0.51 6.80 -14.75
C PHE A 211 0.89 6.19 -14.89
N LEU A 212 1.79 6.45 -13.93
CA LEU A 212 3.11 5.81 -13.91
C LEU A 212 3.02 4.29 -13.80
N VAL A 213 2.15 3.76 -12.93
CA VAL A 213 1.90 2.32 -12.80
C VAL A 213 1.34 1.77 -14.11
N LEU A 214 0.35 2.43 -14.72
CA LEU A 214 -0.22 2.02 -16.00
C LEU A 214 0.87 1.87 -17.08
N LEU A 215 1.82 2.79 -17.16
CA LEU A 215 2.85 2.77 -18.19
C LEU A 215 3.99 1.80 -17.87
N PHE A 216 4.50 1.83 -16.65
CA PHE A 216 5.79 1.22 -16.30
C PHE A 216 5.70 -0.02 -15.40
N PHE A 217 4.65 -0.22 -14.60
CA PHE A 217 4.55 -1.46 -13.85
C PHE A 217 4.41 -2.64 -14.81
N ARG A 218 5.13 -3.72 -14.48
CA ARG A 218 5.10 -4.98 -15.18
C ARG A 218 5.04 -6.09 -14.15
N ASP A 219 4.30 -7.13 -14.50
CA ASP A 219 4.22 -8.33 -13.68
C ASP A 219 5.55 -9.10 -13.77
N LYS A 220 5.52 -10.35 -13.31
CA LYS A 220 6.58 -11.35 -13.44
C LYS A 220 7.46 -11.22 -14.68
N PRO A 221 8.80 -11.18 -14.55
CA PRO A 221 9.73 -11.10 -15.68
C PRO A 221 9.55 -12.24 -16.68
N GLU A 222 9.13 -13.42 -16.23
CA GLU A 222 8.86 -14.60 -17.06
C GLU A 222 7.73 -14.34 -18.07
N ASN A 223 6.78 -13.44 -17.73
CA ASN A 223 5.77 -12.99 -18.67
C ASN A 223 6.38 -12.16 -19.81
N HIS A 224 7.60 -11.67 -19.72
CA HIS A 224 8.24 -10.91 -20.80
C HIS A 224 9.42 -11.65 -21.42
N ASN A 225 9.50 -12.97 -21.23
CA ASN A 225 10.65 -13.81 -21.64
C ASN A 225 11.97 -13.31 -21.00
N LEU A 226 11.89 -12.65 -19.85
CA LEU A 226 13.03 -12.22 -19.05
C LEU A 226 13.23 -13.16 -17.87
N VAL A 227 14.46 -13.19 -17.36
CA VAL A 227 14.84 -13.96 -16.18
C VAL A 227 14.98 -13.01 -14.98
N PRO A 228 14.50 -13.37 -13.78
CA PRO A 228 14.82 -12.65 -12.55
C PRO A 228 16.33 -12.40 -12.39
N ASP A 229 16.71 -11.27 -11.81
CA ASP A 229 18.11 -10.78 -11.71
C ASP A 229 18.86 -10.55 -13.06
N GLY A 230 18.23 -10.83 -14.21
CA GLY A 230 18.78 -10.65 -15.54
C GLY A 230 19.73 -11.76 -16.02
N ASN A 231 20.09 -11.72 -17.31
CA ASN A 231 20.86 -12.78 -17.99
C ASN A 231 22.30 -13.00 -17.48
N LYS A 232 22.80 -12.18 -16.54
CA LYS A 232 24.13 -12.38 -15.93
C LYS A 232 24.17 -13.58 -14.97
N PHE A 233 23.03 -14.10 -14.55
CA PHE A 233 22.92 -15.21 -13.61
C PHE A 233 22.48 -16.55 -14.23
N THR A 234 22.54 -16.68 -15.56
CA THR A 234 22.28 -17.92 -16.31
C THR A 234 23.30 -19.03 -16.05
N GLY A 235 24.31 -18.79 -15.21
CA GLY A 235 25.13 -19.85 -14.64
C GLY A 235 24.28 -20.79 -13.79
N VAL A 236 24.20 -22.05 -14.22
CA VAL A 236 23.72 -23.27 -13.53
C VAL A 236 23.20 -22.97 -12.14
N LYS A 237 21.90 -23.25 -11.88
CA LYS A 237 21.35 -23.30 -10.51
C LYS A 237 22.35 -24.08 -9.64
N ARG A 238 23.20 -23.39 -8.89
CA ARG A 238 23.91 -23.99 -7.76
C ARG A 238 22.80 -24.19 -6.75
N ILE A 239 22.17 -25.34 -6.86
CA ILE A 239 21.21 -25.83 -5.89
C ILE A 239 22.01 -25.92 -4.60
N ASN A 240 21.90 -24.91 -3.75
CA ASN A 240 22.44 -25.02 -2.40
C ASN A 240 21.53 -26.05 -1.71
N PRO A 241 22.05 -27.20 -1.27
CA PRO A 241 21.23 -28.26 -0.68
C PRO A 241 20.37 -27.76 0.49
N GLU A 242 20.85 -26.75 1.20
CA GLU A 242 20.18 -26.09 2.33
C GLU A 242 19.05 -25.12 1.94
N THR A 243 19.00 -24.66 0.67
CA THR A 243 17.99 -23.72 0.17
C THR A 243 16.90 -24.37 -0.68
N VAL A 244 17.03 -25.66 -0.99
CA VAL A 244 15.91 -26.42 -1.54
C VAL A 244 14.91 -26.58 -0.42
N ALA A 245 13.79 -25.84 -0.47
CA ALA A 245 12.66 -26.12 0.38
C ALA A 245 12.26 -27.59 0.12
N VAL A 246 12.64 -28.49 1.03
CA VAL A 246 12.43 -29.95 0.90
C VAL A 246 10.94 -30.26 0.70
N LYS A 247 10.07 -29.33 1.12
CA LYS A 247 8.64 -29.37 0.87
C LYS A 247 8.06 -27.97 0.72
N GLU A 248 7.37 -27.71 -0.38
CA GLU A 248 6.46 -26.57 -0.49
C GLU A 248 5.18 -26.90 0.28
N PHE A 249 4.88 -26.15 1.33
CA PHE A 249 3.69 -26.36 2.15
C PHE A 249 2.47 -25.67 1.56
N THR A 250 1.34 -26.37 1.54
CA THR A 250 0.04 -25.72 1.34
C THR A 250 -0.35 -24.90 2.58
N LEU A 251 -1.25 -23.93 2.42
CA LEU A 251 -1.74 -23.11 3.54
C LEU A 251 -2.29 -23.96 4.69
N GLN A 252 -3.00 -25.04 4.38
CA GLN A 252 -3.57 -25.94 5.39
C GLN A 252 -2.49 -26.70 6.15
N GLU A 253 -1.45 -27.18 5.48
CA GLU A 253 -0.34 -27.86 6.13
C GLU A 253 0.48 -26.90 6.98
N ALA A 254 0.77 -25.69 6.47
CA ALA A 254 1.53 -24.67 7.21
C ALA A 254 0.85 -24.31 8.54
N ARG A 255 -0.47 -24.09 8.56
CA ARG A 255 -1.24 -23.76 9.77
C ARG A 255 -1.24 -24.85 10.84
N ARG A 256 -0.91 -26.10 10.48
CA ARG A 256 -0.78 -27.22 11.43
C ARG A 256 0.60 -27.31 12.07
N THR A 257 1.58 -26.55 11.59
CA THR A 257 2.95 -26.57 12.14
C THR A 257 3.10 -25.58 13.29
N LEU A 258 3.86 -25.94 14.33
CA LEU A 258 4.20 -25.04 15.43
C LEU A 258 5.05 -23.85 14.94
N THR A 259 5.98 -24.11 14.02
CA THR A 259 6.85 -23.10 13.41
C THR A 259 6.05 -21.93 12.84
N PHE A 260 4.95 -22.20 12.13
CA PHE A 260 4.06 -21.16 11.61
C PHE A 260 3.53 -20.24 12.71
N TRP A 261 3.06 -20.80 13.83
CA TRP A 261 2.50 -20.03 14.93
C TRP A 261 3.54 -19.25 15.73
N ILE A 262 4.74 -19.81 15.93
CA ILE A 262 5.86 -19.09 16.57
C ILE A 262 6.21 -17.83 15.78
N PHE A 263 6.42 -17.95 14.47
CA PHE A 263 6.70 -16.78 13.61
C PHE A 263 5.53 -15.80 13.58
N THR A 264 4.30 -16.29 13.46
CA THR A 264 3.10 -15.45 13.41
C THR A 264 2.92 -14.65 14.71
N LEU A 265 3.03 -15.30 15.87
CA LEU A 265 2.89 -14.65 17.18
C LEU A 265 4.03 -13.66 17.45
N SER A 266 5.25 -14.01 17.06
CA SER A 266 6.42 -13.13 17.20
C SER A 266 6.26 -11.86 16.35
N LEU A 267 5.84 -12.00 15.09
CA LEU A 267 5.55 -10.87 14.20
C LEU A 267 4.36 -10.05 14.68
N CYS A 268 3.34 -10.69 15.24
CA CYS A 268 2.17 -10.03 15.83
C CYS A 268 2.59 -9.16 17.02
N ALA A 269 3.37 -9.72 17.96
CA ALA A 269 3.89 -9.00 19.12
C ALA A 269 4.77 -7.81 18.68
N ALA A 270 5.67 -8.02 17.72
CA ALA A 270 6.51 -6.96 17.17
C ALA A 270 5.68 -5.84 16.52
N SER A 271 4.62 -6.20 15.77
CA SER A 271 3.72 -5.25 15.11
C SER A 271 2.89 -4.44 16.12
N PHE A 272 2.44 -5.07 17.20
CA PHE A 272 1.76 -4.37 18.30
C PHE A 272 2.68 -3.38 18.98
N LEU A 273 3.92 -3.77 19.29
CA LEU A 273 4.90 -2.89 19.91
C LEU A 273 5.22 -1.69 19.01
N THR A 274 5.52 -1.91 17.73
CA THR A 274 5.79 -0.81 16.79
C THR A 274 4.60 0.13 16.66
N THR A 275 3.38 -0.39 16.60
CA THR A 275 2.16 0.44 16.53
C THR A 275 1.87 1.20 17.82
N ALA A 276 2.25 0.66 18.99
CA ALA A 276 2.04 1.33 20.27
C ALA A 276 3.00 2.51 20.49
N PHE A 277 4.21 2.46 19.93
CA PHE A 277 5.24 3.47 20.09
C PHE A 277 5.31 4.50 18.95
N THR A 278 4.49 4.38 17.90
CA THR A 278 4.44 5.31 16.75
C THR A 278 3.11 6.02 16.64
#